data_AF-A0A536LBQ3-F1
#
_entry.id   AF-A0A536LBQ3-F1
#
_cell.length_a   1.000
_cell.length_b   1.000
_cell.length_c   1.000
_cell.angle_alpha   90.00
_cell.angle_beta   90.00
_cell.angle_gamma   90.00
#
_symmetry.space_group_name_H-M   'P 1'
#
loop_
_entity.id
_entity.type
_entity.pdbx_description
1 polymer ?
#
loop_
_entity_poly.entity_id
_entity_poly.type
_entity_poly.pdbx_seq_one_letter_code
_entity_poly.pdbx_strand_id
1 'polypeptide(L)'
;MPPSAPSTDFPGNVFFYTFLIGFLAFFLWSVSVRLRWFTSAQWVNRFGQTIERVVGLFPYLLGNSRVVRPRYWYSGILHTLIWWGFIVLQVRTLNFLLNGIDHDISFEKNLGDVWDYLMRPLMDTFNVLVIAGVAMAAYQRFLVRPSRLTLNIDAWVILFLIFWLMVTDVMVNSFEIYLFD
;
A
#
# COMPACT_ATOMS: atom_id res chain seq x y z
N MET A 1 28.15 -2.47 -18.05
CA MET A 1 26.70 -2.72 -18.06
C MET A 1 26.26 -2.70 -16.61
N PRO A 2 25.17 -2.00 -16.25
CA PRO A 2 24.60 -2.18 -14.93
C PRO A 2 24.30 -3.69 -14.74
N PRO A 3 24.49 -4.24 -13.54
CA PRO A 3 24.13 -5.63 -13.29
C PRO A 3 22.66 -5.83 -13.66
N SER A 4 22.38 -6.84 -14.46
CA SER A 4 21.02 -7.28 -14.76
C SER A 4 20.30 -7.57 -13.44
N ALA A 5 19.04 -7.14 -13.32
CA ALA A 5 18.28 -7.43 -12.13
C ALA A 5 18.20 -8.95 -11.93
N PRO A 6 18.27 -9.48 -10.68
CA PRO A 6 18.14 -10.91 -10.46
C PRO A 6 16.84 -11.51 -11.04
N SER A 7 15.81 -10.68 -11.26
CA SER A 7 14.55 -11.06 -11.91
C SER A 7 14.67 -11.30 -13.42
N THR A 8 15.72 -10.84 -14.08
CA THR A 8 15.96 -11.08 -15.51
C THR A 8 16.89 -12.28 -15.75
N ASP A 9 17.68 -12.66 -14.75
CA ASP A 9 18.68 -13.72 -14.85
C ASP A 9 18.22 -15.03 -14.23
N PHE A 10 18.71 -16.15 -14.76
CA PHE A 10 18.44 -17.47 -14.19
C PHE A 10 19.28 -17.70 -12.91
N PRO A 11 18.68 -18.18 -11.80
CA PRO A 11 17.32 -18.71 -11.65
C PRO A 11 16.26 -17.71 -11.13
N GLY A 12 16.64 -16.47 -10.83
CA GLY A 12 15.76 -15.49 -10.18
C GLY A 12 14.53 -15.12 -11.03
N ASN A 13 14.67 -15.11 -12.34
CA ASN A 13 13.57 -14.93 -13.29
C ASN A 13 12.45 -15.98 -13.12
N VAL A 14 12.79 -17.25 -12.96
CA VAL A 14 11.82 -18.34 -12.77
C VAL A 14 11.02 -18.11 -11.49
N PHE A 15 11.69 -17.76 -10.39
CA PHE A 15 11.01 -17.46 -9.13
C PHE A 15 10.09 -16.23 -9.27
N PHE A 16 10.60 -15.14 -9.84
CA PHE A 16 9.85 -13.91 -10.04
C PHE A 16 8.57 -14.14 -10.84
N TYR A 17 8.67 -14.74 -12.03
CA TYR A 17 7.50 -14.98 -12.87
C TYR A 17 6.55 -16.01 -12.27
N THR A 18 7.06 -17.05 -11.60
CA THR A 18 6.20 -18.05 -10.92
C THR A 18 5.38 -17.40 -9.82
N PHE A 19 6.00 -16.59 -8.95
CA PHE A 19 5.29 -15.87 -7.90
C PHE A 19 4.36 -14.81 -8.48
N LEU A 20 4.81 -14.02 -9.44
CA LEU A 20 4.01 -12.97 -10.06
C LEU A 20 2.73 -13.55 -10.69
N ILE A 21 2.86 -14.57 -11.54
CA ILE A 21 1.72 -15.22 -12.19
C ILE A 21 0.83 -15.91 -11.15
N GLY A 22 1.43 -16.59 -10.17
CA GLY A 22 0.69 -17.27 -9.09
C GLY A 22 -0.15 -16.29 -8.25
N PHE A 23 0.44 -15.18 -7.80
CA PHE A 23 -0.26 -14.15 -7.04
C PHE A 23 -1.30 -13.42 -7.88
N LEU A 24 -1.02 -13.15 -9.16
CA LEU A 24 -1.98 -12.52 -10.07
C LEU A 24 -3.19 -13.43 -10.30
N ALA A 25 -2.97 -14.73 -10.51
CA ALA A 25 -4.04 -15.72 -10.64
C ALA A 25 -4.87 -15.82 -9.35
N PHE A 26 -4.22 -15.87 -8.19
CA PHE A 26 -4.90 -15.88 -6.88
C PHE A 26 -5.71 -14.59 -6.65
N PHE A 27 -5.16 -13.44 -7.02
CA PHE A 27 -5.83 -12.15 -6.92
C PHE A 27 -7.08 -12.10 -7.83
N LEU A 28 -6.93 -12.46 -9.11
CA LEU A 28 -8.04 -12.50 -10.07
C LEU A 28 -9.13 -13.49 -9.63
N TRP A 29 -8.74 -14.65 -9.12
CA TRP A 29 -9.66 -15.62 -8.53
C TRP A 29 -10.40 -15.02 -7.34
N SER A 30 -9.69 -14.42 -6.38
CA SER A 30 -10.26 -13.78 -5.19
C SER A 30 -11.24 -12.65 -5.53
N VAL A 31 -10.88 -11.82 -6.51
CA VAL A 31 -11.75 -10.76 -7.04
C VAL A 31 -12.98 -11.36 -7.71
N SER A 32 -12.81 -12.39 -8.55
CA SER A 32 -13.93 -13.03 -9.25
C SER A 32 -14.96 -13.63 -8.29
N VAL A 33 -14.51 -14.28 -7.20
CA VAL A 33 -15.38 -14.82 -6.15
C VAL A 33 -16.19 -13.70 -5.51
N ARG A 34 -15.56 -12.57 -5.19
CA ARG A 34 -16.24 -11.40 -4.60
C ARG A 34 -17.23 -10.74 -5.56
N LEU A 35 -16.85 -10.59 -6.83
CA LEU A 35 -17.69 -10.00 -7.86
C LEU A 35 -18.95 -10.85 -8.15
N ARG A 36 -18.86 -12.18 -8.05
CA ARG A 36 -20.03 -13.07 -8.20
C ARG A 36 -21.16 -12.74 -7.21
N TRP A 37 -20.83 -12.33 -5.99
CA TRP A 37 -21.85 -11.89 -5.02
C TRP A 37 -22.51 -10.58 -5.45
N PHE A 38 -21.76 -9.64 -6.02
CA PHE A 38 -22.34 -8.40 -6.54
C PHE A 38 -23.23 -8.62 -7.76
N THR A 39 -22.91 -9.62 -8.61
CA THR A 39 -23.78 -9.95 -9.75
C THR A 39 -25.13 -10.55 -9.36
N SER A 40 -25.27 -11.02 -8.11
CA SER A 40 -26.56 -11.48 -7.56
C SER A 40 -27.44 -10.35 -7.00
N ALA A 41 -26.91 -9.12 -6.92
CA ALA A 41 -27.65 -7.98 -6.43
C ALA A 41 -28.66 -7.48 -7.49
N GLN A 42 -29.81 -6.98 -7.03
CA GLN A 42 -30.77 -6.35 -7.93
C GLN A 42 -30.15 -5.12 -8.59
N TRP A 43 -30.31 -5.01 -9.91
CA TRP A 43 -29.84 -3.85 -10.65
C TRP A 43 -30.61 -2.62 -10.20
N VAL A 44 -29.91 -1.64 -9.63
CA VAL A 44 -30.46 -0.33 -9.28
C VAL A 44 -29.73 0.69 -10.14
N ASN A 45 -30.47 1.40 -10.99
CA ASN A 45 -29.89 2.48 -11.78
C ASN A 45 -29.44 3.61 -10.84
N ARG A 46 -28.14 3.71 -10.62
CA ARG A 46 -27.50 4.73 -9.78
C ARG A 46 -26.59 5.64 -10.60
N PHE A 47 -26.72 5.65 -11.93
CA PHE A 47 -25.88 6.45 -12.83
C PHE A 47 -26.35 7.92 -12.97
N GLY A 48 -27.41 8.33 -12.25
CA GLY A 48 -27.76 9.74 -12.14
C GLY A 48 -26.78 10.49 -11.23
N GLN A 49 -26.37 11.70 -11.64
CA GLN A 49 -25.48 12.59 -10.88
C GLN A 49 -24.08 12.00 -10.60
N THR A 50 -23.51 11.26 -11.54
CA THR A 50 -22.19 10.59 -11.38
C THR A 50 -21.10 11.57 -10.97
N ILE A 51 -21.07 12.79 -11.55
CA ILE A 51 -20.05 13.80 -11.23
C ILE A 51 -20.18 14.25 -9.77
N GLU A 52 -21.37 14.65 -9.33
CA GLU A 52 -21.59 15.10 -7.94
C GLU A 52 -21.27 14.00 -6.93
N ARG A 53 -21.53 12.73 -7.28
CA ARG A 53 -21.19 11.58 -6.42
C ARG A 53 -19.69 11.34 -6.36
N VAL A 54 -19.00 11.35 -7.49
CA VAL A 54 -17.53 11.20 -7.53
C VAL A 54 -16.87 12.34 -6.77
N VAL A 55 -17.32 13.58 -7.00
CA VAL A 55 -16.81 14.75 -6.27
C VAL A 55 -17.08 14.62 -4.76
N GLY A 56 -18.29 14.17 -4.40
CA GLY A 56 -18.67 13.92 -3.01
C GLY A 56 -17.88 12.80 -2.32
N LEU A 57 -17.15 11.95 -3.07
CA LEU A 57 -16.28 10.91 -2.49
C LEU A 57 -14.92 11.44 -2.05
N PHE A 58 -14.39 12.51 -2.66
CA PHE A 58 -13.03 13.00 -2.33
C PHE A 58 -12.80 13.32 -0.85
N PRO A 59 -13.71 13.99 -0.11
CA PRO A 59 -13.54 14.21 1.33
C PRO A 59 -13.43 12.89 2.11
N TYR A 60 -14.16 11.85 1.69
CA TYR A 60 -14.12 10.55 2.34
C TYR A 60 -12.90 9.73 1.97
N LEU A 61 -12.49 9.76 0.71
CA LEU A 61 -11.33 9.04 0.18
C LEU A 61 -10.04 9.70 0.64
N LEU A 62 -9.78 10.94 0.22
CA LEU A 62 -8.53 11.67 0.52
C LEU A 62 -8.51 12.22 1.94
N GLY A 63 -9.63 12.76 2.41
CA GLY A 63 -9.72 13.45 3.69
C GLY A 63 -10.01 12.54 4.89
N ASN A 64 -10.30 11.24 4.67
CA ASN A 64 -10.72 10.31 5.72
C ASN A 64 -11.84 10.87 6.64
N SER A 65 -12.69 11.77 6.12
CA SER A 65 -13.57 12.61 6.95
C SER A 65 -14.59 11.84 7.79
N ARG A 66 -14.86 10.56 7.47
CA ARG A 66 -15.71 9.69 8.30
C ARG A 66 -15.04 9.26 9.61
N VAL A 67 -13.72 9.10 9.60
CA VAL A 67 -12.93 8.54 10.70
C VAL A 67 -12.39 9.66 11.61
N VAL A 68 -12.09 10.83 11.04
CA VAL A 68 -11.65 12.03 11.76
C VAL A 68 -12.84 12.71 12.43
N ARG A 69 -13.41 12.06 13.44
CA ARG A 69 -14.44 12.64 14.31
C ARG A 69 -13.76 13.26 15.55
N PRO A 70 -14.20 14.44 16.04
CA PRO A 70 -13.59 15.09 17.20
C PRO A 70 -13.49 14.17 18.43
N ARG A 71 -14.50 13.33 18.65
CA ARG A 71 -14.54 12.37 19.75
C ARG A 71 -13.50 11.25 19.65
N TYR A 72 -12.95 10.99 18.47
CA TYR A 72 -12.04 9.87 18.17
C TYR A 72 -10.81 10.32 17.37
N TRP A 73 -10.38 11.56 17.56
CA TRP A 73 -9.30 12.20 16.82
C TRP A 73 -8.04 11.34 16.71
N TYR A 74 -7.61 10.69 17.81
CA TYR A 74 -6.45 9.79 17.82
C TYR A 74 -6.59 8.62 16.83
N SER A 75 -7.78 8.00 16.78
CA SER A 75 -8.09 6.92 15.83
C SER A 75 -8.19 7.45 14.40
N GLY A 76 -8.58 8.70 14.22
CA GLY A 76 -8.58 9.37 12.92
C GLY A 76 -7.17 9.54 12.38
N ILE A 77 -6.27 10.14 13.16
CA ILE A 77 -4.87 10.39 12.76
C ILE A 77 -4.20 9.08 12.34
N LEU A 78 -4.25 8.05 13.18
CA LEU A 78 -3.53 6.80 12.89
C LEU A 78 -4.02 6.16 11.57
N HIS A 79 -5.32 6.23 11.27
CA HIS A 79 -5.85 5.72 10.00
C HIS A 79 -5.44 6.60 8.83
N THR A 80 -5.43 7.92 8.99
CA THR A 80 -4.99 8.85 7.95
C THR A 80 -3.52 8.62 7.59
N LEU A 81 -2.65 8.44 8.59
CA LEU A 81 -1.23 8.13 8.37
C LEU A 81 -1.04 6.83 7.60
N ILE A 82 -1.70 5.76 8.06
CA ILE A 82 -1.61 4.44 7.43
C ILE A 82 -2.20 4.50 6.01
N TRP A 83 -3.36 5.13 5.82
CA TRP A 83 -4.06 5.21 4.54
C TRP A 83 -3.24 5.96 3.47
N TRP A 84 -2.74 7.16 3.78
CA TRP A 84 -1.91 7.91 2.83
C TRP A 84 -0.59 7.21 2.55
N GLY A 85 0.02 6.59 3.55
CA GLY A 85 1.22 5.81 3.32
C GLY A 85 0.98 4.61 2.41
N PHE A 86 -0.15 3.91 2.55
CA PHE A 86 -0.55 2.85 1.61
C PHE A 86 -0.72 3.34 0.18
N ILE A 87 -1.30 4.53 -0.04
CA ILE A 87 -1.42 5.10 -1.39
C ILE A 87 -0.04 5.30 -2.03
N VAL A 88 0.92 5.83 -1.26
CA VAL A 88 2.28 6.07 -1.74
C VAL A 88 3.04 4.75 -1.96
N LEU A 89 2.86 3.77 -1.08
CA LEU A 89 3.42 2.43 -1.22
C LEU A 89 2.95 1.69 -2.46
N GLN A 90 1.70 1.93 -2.92
CA GLN A 90 1.23 1.34 -4.18
C GLN A 90 2.09 1.81 -5.36
N VAL A 91 2.54 3.07 -5.37
CA VAL A 91 3.41 3.61 -6.42
C VAL A 91 4.79 2.94 -6.37
N ARG A 92 5.37 2.81 -5.17
CA ARG A 92 6.66 2.12 -4.98
C ARG A 92 6.59 0.64 -5.39
N THR A 93 5.54 -0.06 -4.97
CA THR A 93 5.32 -1.48 -5.32
C THR A 93 5.16 -1.64 -6.83
N LEU A 94 4.42 -0.72 -7.47
CA LEU A 94 4.29 -0.73 -8.92
C LEU A 94 5.65 -0.51 -9.61
N ASN A 95 6.46 0.44 -9.14
CA ASN A 95 7.83 0.62 -9.66
C ASN A 95 8.67 -0.66 -9.52
N PHE A 96 8.62 -1.30 -8.35
CA PHE A 96 9.34 -2.54 -8.08
C PHE A 96 8.94 -3.67 -9.04
N LEU A 97 7.63 -3.84 -9.29
CA LEU A 97 7.13 -4.82 -10.25
C LEU A 97 7.55 -4.50 -11.69
N LEU A 98 7.48 -3.24 -12.09
CA LEU A 98 7.90 -2.79 -13.42
C LEU A 98 9.41 -3.05 -13.62
N ASN A 99 10.24 -2.62 -12.68
CA ASN A 99 11.69 -2.86 -12.69
C ASN A 99 12.02 -4.36 -12.72
N GLY A 100 11.20 -5.19 -12.04
CA GLY A 100 11.33 -6.64 -12.08
C GLY A 100 11.04 -7.28 -13.45
N ILE A 101 10.14 -6.67 -14.25
CA ILE A 101 9.78 -7.14 -15.60
C ILE A 101 10.80 -6.65 -16.63
N ASP A 102 11.02 -5.34 -16.65
CA ASP A 102 11.95 -4.66 -17.53
C ASP A 102 12.35 -3.32 -16.89
N HIS A 103 13.65 -3.08 -16.74
CA HIS A 103 14.15 -1.86 -16.13
C HIS A 103 13.75 -0.60 -16.92
N ASP A 104 13.62 -0.69 -18.25
CA ASP A 104 13.35 0.46 -19.12
C ASP A 104 11.93 1.02 -18.97
N ILE A 105 10.97 0.23 -18.47
CA ILE A 105 9.59 0.68 -18.21
C ILE A 105 9.38 1.16 -16.76
N SER A 106 10.40 1.05 -15.90
CA SER A 106 10.30 1.48 -14.50
C SER A 106 10.17 3.00 -14.37
N PHE A 107 9.49 3.47 -13.32
CA PHE A 107 9.39 4.89 -13.03
C PHE A 107 10.74 5.48 -12.66
N GLU A 108 11.55 4.71 -11.93
CA GLU A 108 12.92 5.08 -11.60
C GLU A 108 13.74 5.44 -12.85
N LYS A 109 13.74 4.57 -13.87
CA LYS A 109 14.45 4.83 -15.11
C LYS A 109 13.89 6.01 -15.90
N ASN A 110 12.56 6.13 -15.96
CA ASN A 110 11.88 7.13 -16.80
C ASN A 110 11.83 8.53 -16.17
N LEU A 111 11.79 8.64 -14.85
CA LEU A 111 11.80 9.92 -14.14
C LEU A 111 13.21 10.35 -13.72
N GLY A 112 14.19 9.44 -13.67
CA GLY A 112 15.60 9.73 -13.37
C GLY A 112 15.75 10.53 -12.08
N ASP A 113 16.45 11.67 -12.15
CA ASP A 113 16.69 12.58 -11.02
C ASP A 113 15.42 12.97 -10.23
N VAL A 114 14.27 13.08 -10.91
CA VAL A 114 13.00 13.40 -10.21
C VAL A 114 12.57 12.24 -9.32
N TRP A 115 12.81 11.01 -9.74
CA TRP A 115 12.53 9.84 -8.90
C TRP A 115 13.43 9.83 -7.67
N ASP A 116 14.74 10.01 -7.86
CA ASP A 116 15.72 9.85 -6.80
C ASP A 116 15.71 11.00 -5.79
N TYR A 117 15.57 12.25 -6.24
CA TYR A 117 15.62 13.41 -5.34
C TYR A 117 14.25 13.81 -4.76
N LEU A 118 13.14 13.43 -5.41
CA LEU A 118 11.81 13.83 -4.96
C LEU A 118 10.96 12.64 -4.54
N MET A 119 10.74 11.65 -5.42
CA MET A 119 9.80 10.56 -5.13
C MET A 119 10.32 9.62 -4.04
N ARG A 120 11.58 9.18 -4.12
CA ARG A 120 12.18 8.20 -3.19
C ARG A 120 12.20 8.73 -1.74
N PRO A 121 12.66 9.97 -1.43
CA PRO A 121 12.60 10.53 -0.08
C PRO A 121 11.17 10.77 0.43
N LEU A 122 10.24 11.15 -0.47
CA LEU A 122 8.83 11.29 -0.11
C LEU A 122 8.25 9.93 0.32
N MET A 123 8.51 8.88 -0.46
CA MET A 123 8.07 7.52 -0.14
C MET A 123 8.66 7.03 1.19
N ASP A 124 9.94 7.29 1.46
CA ASP A 124 10.57 6.96 2.75
C ASP A 124 9.94 7.72 3.92
N THR A 125 9.62 9.00 3.72
CA THR A 125 8.89 9.80 4.72
C THR A 125 7.54 9.16 5.04
N PHE A 126 6.80 8.71 4.01
CA PHE A 126 5.53 8.01 4.21
C PHE A 126 5.71 6.66 4.90
N ASN A 127 6.78 5.90 4.65
CA ASN A 127 7.06 4.67 5.39
C ASN A 127 7.21 4.95 6.89
N VAL A 128 7.97 5.98 7.26
CA VAL A 128 8.13 6.39 8.66
C VAL A 128 6.79 6.81 9.27
N LEU A 129 5.97 7.54 8.52
CA LEU A 129 4.62 7.92 8.95
C LEU A 129 3.71 6.71 9.17
N VAL A 130 3.78 5.68 8.32
CA VAL A 130 3.03 4.42 8.51
C VAL A 130 3.51 3.70 9.75
N ILE A 131 4.82 3.58 9.97
CA ILE A 131 5.38 2.96 11.18
C ILE A 131 4.88 3.70 12.43
N ALA A 132 4.86 5.04 12.41
CA ALA A 132 4.30 5.83 13.50
C ALA A 132 2.80 5.55 13.69
N GLY A 133 2.02 5.51 12.60
CA GLY A 133 0.59 5.15 12.64
C GLY A 133 0.35 3.74 13.20
N VAL A 134 1.19 2.77 12.86
CA VAL A 134 1.16 1.40 13.38
C VAL A 134 1.51 1.37 14.87
N ALA A 135 2.54 2.11 15.31
CA ALA A 135 2.88 2.23 16.72
C ALA A 135 1.73 2.87 17.52
N MET A 136 1.06 3.88 16.97
CA MET A 136 -0.14 4.48 17.57
C MET A 136 -1.30 3.49 17.66
N ALA A 137 -1.53 2.68 16.62
CA ALA A 137 -2.54 1.63 16.63
C ALA A 137 -2.23 0.54 17.67
N ALA A 138 -0.97 0.13 17.79
CA ALA A 138 -0.51 -0.81 18.80
C ALA A 138 -0.71 -0.23 20.21
N TYR A 139 -0.33 1.03 20.43
CA TYR A 139 -0.53 1.74 21.70
C TYR A 139 -2.02 1.78 22.08
N GLN A 140 -2.90 2.13 21.15
CA GLN A 140 -4.34 2.16 21.40
C GLN A 140 -4.89 0.77 21.78
N ARG A 141 -4.36 -0.29 21.17
CA ARG A 141 -4.79 -1.68 21.43
C ARG A 141 -4.18 -2.27 22.71
N PHE A 142 -2.94 -1.94 23.06
CA PHE A 142 -2.27 -2.46 24.26
C PHE A 142 -2.70 -1.74 25.53
N LEU A 143 -2.72 -0.39 25.50
CA LEU A 143 -2.82 0.43 26.70
C LEU A 143 -4.19 1.12 26.84
N VAL A 144 -4.65 1.82 25.80
CA VAL A 144 -5.88 2.64 25.91
C VAL A 144 -7.15 1.79 25.95
N ARG A 145 -7.19 0.70 25.16
CA ARG A 145 -8.30 -0.27 25.06
C ARG A 145 -9.69 0.37 25.16
N PRO A 146 -10.09 1.23 24.20
CA PRO A 146 -11.40 1.86 24.22
C PRO A 146 -12.52 0.81 24.24
N SER A 147 -13.60 1.04 24.98
CA SER A 147 -14.72 0.08 25.18
C SER A 147 -15.39 -0.42 23.88
N ARG A 148 -15.21 0.30 22.77
CA ARG A 148 -15.70 -0.06 21.43
C ARG A 148 -14.75 -0.96 20.62
N LEU A 149 -13.53 -1.17 21.11
CA LEU A 149 -12.48 -1.85 20.37
C LEU A 149 -12.58 -3.36 20.62
N THR A 150 -13.01 -4.10 19.60
CA THR A 150 -12.93 -5.55 19.60
C THR A 150 -11.46 -5.96 19.45
N LEU A 151 -10.95 -6.66 20.45
CA LEU A 151 -9.58 -7.18 20.45
C LEU A 151 -9.57 -8.53 19.75
N ASN A 152 -9.41 -8.49 18.43
CA ASN A 152 -9.29 -9.69 17.59
C ASN A 152 -7.83 -9.97 17.24
N ILE A 153 -7.46 -11.24 17.17
CA ILE A 153 -6.11 -11.67 16.76
C ILE A 153 -5.82 -11.22 15.33
N ASP A 154 -6.81 -11.29 14.44
CA ASP A 154 -6.70 -10.84 13.04
C ASP A 154 -6.18 -9.40 12.93
N ALA A 155 -6.63 -8.53 13.83
CA ALA A 155 -6.20 -7.13 13.84
C ALA A 155 -4.73 -6.97 14.25
N TRP A 156 -4.23 -7.82 15.14
CA TRP A 156 -2.82 -7.86 15.52
C TRP A 156 -1.95 -8.43 14.40
N VAL A 157 -2.43 -9.49 13.73
CA VAL A 157 -1.74 -10.09 12.58
C VAL A 157 -1.60 -9.07 11.46
N ILE A 158 -2.67 -8.37 11.09
CA ILE A 158 -2.63 -7.31 10.08
C ILE A 158 -1.65 -6.22 10.51
N LEU A 159 -1.71 -5.76 11.76
CA LEU A 159 -0.82 -4.71 12.24
C LEU A 159 0.66 -5.10 12.15
N PHE A 160 0.97 -6.35 12.50
CA PHE A 160 2.31 -6.92 12.37
C PHE A 160 2.75 -7.01 10.90
N LEU A 161 1.88 -7.47 10.00
CA LEU A 161 2.19 -7.57 8.57
C LEU A 161 2.48 -6.21 7.94
N ILE A 162 1.72 -5.17 8.32
CA ILE A 162 1.97 -3.80 7.86
C ILE A 162 3.33 -3.32 8.38
N PHE A 163 3.61 -3.48 9.67
CA PHE A 163 4.89 -3.10 10.25
C PHE A 163 6.07 -3.82 9.57
N TRP A 164 5.96 -5.14 9.40
CA TRP A 164 6.96 -5.97 8.74
C TRP A 164 7.22 -5.48 7.31
N LEU A 165 6.16 -5.23 6.54
CA LEU A 165 6.25 -4.69 5.19
C LEU A 165 7.02 -3.37 5.16
N MET A 166 6.76 -2.46 6.11
CA MET A 166 7.43 -1.15 6.16
C MET A 166 8.92 -1.29 6.46
N VAL A 167 9.25 -2.16 7.42
CA VAL A 167 10.65 -2.43 7.79
C VAL A 167 11.40 -3.01 6.61
N THR A 168 10.83 -4.01 5.92
CA THR A 168 11.47 -4.59 4.74
C THR A 168 11.66 -3.59 3.62
N ASP A 169 10.72 -2.67 3.40
CA ASP A 169 10.83 -1.63 2.37
C ASP A 169 11.96 -0.64 2.66
N VAL A 170 12.06 -0.18 3.91
CA VAL A 170 13.17 0.69 4.36
C VAL A 170 14.51 -0.03 4.24
N MET A 171 14.57 -1.33 4.57
CA MET A 171 15.79 -2.12 4.43
C MET A 171 16.22 -2.24 2.97
N VAL A 172 15.29 -2.55 2.05
CA VAL A 172 15.57 -2.62 0.61
C VAL A 172 16.14 -1.30 0.10
N ASN A 173 15.48 -0.19 0.41
CA ASN A 173 15.92 1.15 0.02
C ASN A 173 17.31 1.51 0.61
N SER A 174 17.58 1.10 1.86
CA SER A 174 18.88 1.33 2.50
C SER A 174 20.02 0.56 1.83
N PHE A 175 19.77 -0.70 1.44
CA PHE A 175 20.77 -1.49 0.71
C PHE A 175 21.01 -0.96 -0.70
N GLU A 176 19.96 -0.44 -1.34
CA GLU A 176 20.06 0.16 -2.66
C GLU A 176 20.97 1.40 -2.63
N ILE A 177 20.74 2.32 -1.69
CA ILE A 177 21.59 3.51 -1.51
C ILE A 177 23.05 3.09 -1.25
N TYR A 178 23.28 2.14 -0.34
CA TYR A 178 24.64 1.67 -0.01
C TYR A 178 25.39 1.04 -1.19
N LEU A 179 24.69 0.43 -2.15
CA LEU A 179 25.31 -0.22 -3.32
C LEU A 179 25.61 0.76 -4.46
N PHE A 180 24.92 1.91 -4.50
CA PHE A 180 25.02 2.90 -5.58
C PHE A 180 25.74 4.20 -5.17
N ASP A 181 26.07 4.37 -3.88
CA ASP A 181 27.07 5.32 -3.34
C ASP A 181 28.50 4.76 -3.40
#